data_AF-A0A7Y6PTL0-F1
#
_entry.id   AF-A0A7Y6PTL0-F1
#
_cell.length_a   1.000
_cell.length_b   1.000
_cell.length_c   1.000
_cell.angle_alpha   90.00
_cell.angle_beta   90.00
_cell.angle_gamma   90.00
#
_symmetry.space_group_name_H-M   'P 1'
#
loop_
_entity.id
_entity.type
_entity.pdbx_description
1 polymer ?
#
loop_
_entity_poly.entity_id
_entity_poly.type
_entity_poly.pdbx_seq_one_letter_code
_entity_poly.pdbx_strand_id
1 'polypeptide(L)'
;MARLAPLLLGIAALLAVVPACDVDCFDGGALEQRYRDGQAEAEKANVVAFDRGKAAGLALTRVDGERDGNTEGYDDGFAAGYQSIYGYSAGYADGYYAGSGDGSTDPSACSDGASAGYSDGNNAGYSDGSDAGWSDAWNAGYDAGYADGAATCTATRTLPGSAPTVALAPAPASEVDPEDAKVCYQRGYDDQTDPTAYERGLSEGKRLNPDYQAGYQATYPAAYDRGTLDGTAAGYDAGWNDGYGDGYDDAYGSAYDACYSGAYTDGYDDGYGPGYEDGYSAGYGDGYSTGYDDGDDCGA
;
A
#
# COMPACT_ATOMS: atom_id res chain seq x y z
N MET A 1 -25.62 -28.15 49.41
CA MET A 1 -26.77 -27.81 48.55
C MET A 1 -27.32 -26.45 48.97
N ALA A 2 -28.05 -25.76 48.08
CA ALA A 2 -28.70 -24.46 48.31
C ALA A 2 -27.80 -23.29 48.77
N ARG A 3 -27.48 -22.39 47.83
CA ARG A 3 -27.40 -20.94 48.09
C ARG A 3 -28.36 -20.25 47.12
N LEU A 4 -29.09 -19.25 47.59
CA LEU A 4 -30.13 -18.59 46.81
C LEU A 4 -29.53 -17.57 45.84
N ALA A 5 -30.17 -17.41 44.68
CA ALA A 5 -29.91 -16.30 43.77
C ALA A 5 -30.90 -15.15 44.04
N PRO A 6 -30.44 -13.91 44.22
CA PRO A 6 -31.29 -12.73 44.13
C PRO A 6 -31.32 -12.21 42.68
N LEU A 7 -32.52 -12.08 42.12
CA LEU A 7 -32.75 -11.38 40.86
C LEU A 7 -32.55 -9.87 41.10
N LEU A 8 -31.64 -9.23 40.35
CA LEU A 8 -31.52 -7.76 40.32
C LEU A 8 -31.88 -7.25 38.93
N LEU A 9 -32.88 -6.37 38.87
CA LEU A 9 -33.31 -5.71 37.63
C LEU A 9 -32.21 -4.75 37.16
N GLY A 10 -31.94 -4.75 35.86
CA GLY A 10 -31.04 -3.79 35.25
C GLY A 10 -31.67 -2.39 35.18
N ILE A 11 -30.92 -1.38 35.60
CA ILE A 11 -31.10 0.00 35.16
C ILE A 11 -29.92 0.31 34.26
N ALA A 12 -30.17 0.35 32.95
CA ALA A 12 -29.16 0.77 31.98
C ALA A 12 -28.96 2.29 32.10
N ALA A 13 -27.99 2.70 32.92
CA ALA A 13 -27.56 4.09 32.98
C ALA A 13 -26.92 4.46 31.64
N LEU A 14 -27.70 5.08 30.76
CA LEU A 14 -27.23 5.57 29.47
C LEU A 14 -26.31 6.77 29.71
N LEU A 15 -25.02 6.48 29.90
CA LEU A 15 -23.94 7.46 29.98
C LEU A 15 -23.86 8.20 28.64
N ALA A 16 -24.56 9.32 28.56
CA ALA A 16 -24.43 10.28 27.48
C ALA A 16 -23.03 10.88 27.55
N VAL A 17 -22.11 10.33 26.76
CA VAL A 17 -20.82 10.96 26.47
C VAL A 17 -21.12 12.20 25.63
N VAL A 18 -21.30 13.33 26.32
CA VAL A 18 -21.38 14.64 25.67
C VAL A 18 -20.03 14.87 25.00
N PRO A 19 -19.98 15.16 23.68
CA PRO A 19 -18.72 15.50 23.04
C PRO A 19 -18.19 16.77 23.70
N ALA A 20 -16.92 16.77 24.08
CA ALA A 20 -16.30 17.94 24.66
C ALA A 20 -16.41 19.12 23.70
N CYS A 21 -16.90 20.27 24.18
CA CYS A 21 -16.51 21.53 23.58
C CYS A 21 -15.01 21.69 23.82
N ASP A 22 -14.24 21.98 22.78
CA ASP A 22 -12.83 22.33 22.96
C ASP A 22 -12.74 23.54 23.91
N VAL A 23 -12.05 23.35 25.04
CA VAL A 23 -11.89 24.41 26.04
C VAL A 23 -11.05 25.53 25.42
N ASP A 24 -11.65 26.72 25.31
CA ASP A 24 -10.95 27.89 24.78
C ASP A 24 -10.00 28.47 25.82
N CYS A 25 -8.75 28.03 25.73
CA CYS A 25 -7.65 28.45 26.59
C CYS A 25 -7.06 29.82 26.21
N PHE A 26 -7.63 30.53 25.23
CA PHE A 26 -7.14 31.82 24.74
C PHE A 26 -8.19 32.93 24.94
N ASP A 27 -8.91 32.85 26.07
CA ASP A 27 -9.99 33.74 26.51
C ASP A 27 -9.55 35.19 26.82
N GLY A 28 -8.25 35.49 26.80
CA GLY A 28 -7.68 36.75 27.28
C GLY A 28 -7.81 36.93 28.80
N GLY A 29 -8.10 35.85 29.53
CA GLY A 29 -8.59 35.86 30.90
C GLY A 29 -7.90 34.84 31.79
N ALA A 30 -8.70 34.11 32.56
CA ALA A 30 -8.18 33.21 33.60
C ALA A 30 -7.66 31.90 33.00
N LEU A 31 -8.28 31.40 31.92
CA LEU A 31 -7.86 30.16 31.27
C LEU A 31 -6.53 30.35 30.53
N GLU A 32 -6.33 31.51 29.88
CA GLU A 32 -5.05 31.83 29.26
C GLU A 32 -3.91 31.99 30.28
N GLN A 33 -4.17 32.57 31.46
CA GLN A 33 -3.16 32.59 32.52
C GLN A 33 -2.81 31.17 33.00
N ARG A 34 -3.79 30.27 33.14
CA ARG A 34 -3.53 28.87 33.51
C ARG A 34 -2.72 28.12 32.46
N TYR A 35 -2.97 28.38 31.17
CA TYR A 35 -2.15 27.86 30.07
C TYR A 35 -0.69 28.34 30.19
N ARG A 36 -0.47 29.64 30.40
CA ARG A 36 0.87 30.23 30.60
C ARG A 36 1.58 29.70 31.86
N ASP A 37 0.84 29.46 32.95
CA ASP A 37 1.37 28.80 34.15
C ASP A 37 1.89 27.38 33.83
N GLY A 38 1.22 26.66 32.94
CA GLY A 38 1.61 25.33 32.46
C GLY A 38 2.91 25.37 31.66
N GLN A 39 2.98 26.28 30.68
CA GLN A 39 4.19 26.50 29.88
C GLN A 39 5.41 26.81 30.77
N ALA A 40 5.24 27.71 31.75
CA ALA A 40 6.30 28.12 32.66
C ALA A 40 6.76 27.01 33.63
N GLU A 41 5.97 25.96 33.85
CA GLU A 41 6.41 24.77 34.62
C GLU A 41 7.09 23.73 33.73
N ALA A 42 6.58 23.52 32.50
CA ALA A 42 7.24 22.68 31.50
C ALA A 42 8.65 23.18 31.17
N GLU A 43 8.87 24.50 31.05
CA GLU A 43 10.21 25.08 30.87
C GLU A 43 11.19 24.70 32.00
N LYS A 44 10.74 24.71 33.25
CA LYS A 44 11.56 24.27 34.40
C LYS A 44 11.82 22.77 34.33
N ALA A 45 10.81 21.97 33.98
CA ALA A 45 10.94 20.53 33.81
C ALA A 45 11.94 20.18 32.70
N ASN A 46 11.93 20.91 31.58
CA ASN A 46 12.86 20.77 30.47
C ASN A 46 14.30 21.10 30.90
N VAL A 47 14.53 22.19 31.65
CA VAL A 47 15.85 22.54 32.20
C VAL A 47 16.34 21.45 33.18
N VAL A 48 15.49 20.99 34.09
CA VAL A 48 15.84 19.91 35.04
C VAL A 48 16.11 18.58 34.31
N ALA A 49 15.38 18.28 33.22
CA ALA A 49 15.64 17.11 32.39
C ALA A 49 17.01 17.23 31.69
N PHE A 50 17.33 18.38 31.11
CA PHE A 50 18.62 18.65 30.49
C PHE A 50 19.79 18.54 31.48
N ASP A 51 19.69 19.16 32.66
CA ASP A 51 20.74 19.07 33.68
C ASP A 51 20.92 17.65 34.22
N ARG A 52 19.83 16.88 34.36
CA ARG A 52 19.89 15.44 34.69
C ARG A 52 20.59 14.62 33.61
N GLY A 53 20.28 14.88 32.34
CA GLY A 53 20.97 14.24 31.21
C GLY A 53 22.45 14.57 31.19
N LYS A 54 22.80 15.85 31.36
CA LYS A 54 24.18 16.34 31.41
C LYS A 54 24.97 15.73 32.57
N ALA A 55 24.36 15.62 33.75
CA ALA A 55 24.94 14.92 34.89
C ALA A 55 25.15 13.42 34.60
N ALA A 56 24.21 12.75 33.92
CA ALA A 56 24.37 11.35 33.52
C ALA A 56 25.52 11.16 32.50
N GLY A 57 25.62 12.01 31.48
CA GLY A 57 26.72 11.94 30.49
C GLY A 57 28.09 12.25 31.10
N LEU A 58 28.16 13.15 32.08
CA LEU A 58 29.37 13.41 32.87
C LEU A 58 29.71 12.28 33.86
N ALA A 59 28.78 11.38 34.16
CA ALA A 59 28.99 10.20 35.02
C ALA A 59 29.33 8.92 34.26
N LEU A 60 29.29 8.92 32.92
CA LEU A 60 29.75 7.81 32.08
C LEU A 60 31.25 7.59 32.22
N THR A 61 31.69 6.34 32.01
CA THR A 61 33.09 5.96 32.14
C THR A 61 33.82 5.90 30.78
N ARG A 62 35.14 5.77 30.83
CA ARG A 62 35.98 5.41 29.67
C ARG A 62 35.50 4.11 28.98
N VAL A 63 35.00 3.14 29.74
CA VAL A 63 34.51 1.85 29.21
C VAL A 63 33.17 2.02 28.49
N ASP A 64 32.34 2.97 28.93
CA ASP A 64 31.13 3.35 28.20
C ASP A 64 31.48 4.00 26.86
N GLY A 65 32.50 4.86 26.85
CA GLY A 65 33.07 5.40 25.61
C GLY A 65 33.62 4.32 24.67
N GLU A 66 34.40 3.36 25.20
CA GLU A 66 34.96 2.23 24.42
C GLU A 66 33.87 1.34 23.79
N ARG A 67 32.77 1.12 24.50
CA ARG A 67 31.63 0.35 23.98
C ARG A 67 30.87 1.15 22.93
N ASP A 68 30.41 2.34 23.29
CA ASP A 68 29.57 3.19 22.44
C ASP A 68 30.33 3.52 21.14
N GLY A 69 31.63 3.82 21.22
CA GLY A 69 32.49 4.03 20.05
C GLY A 69 32.69 2.78 19.18
N ASN A 70 32.71 1.56 19.74
CA ASN A 70 32.80 0.35 18.92
C ASN A 70 31.49 0.01 18.18
N THR A 71 30.34 0.36 18.76
CA THR A 71 29.03 0.22 18.12
C THR A 71 28.81 1.33 17.09
N GLU A 72 28.77 2.59 17.53
CA GLU A 72 28.52 3.77 16.67
C GLU A 72 29.50 3.81 15.48
N GLY A 73 30.79 3.52 15.72
CA GLY A 73 31.79 3.47 14.65
C GLY A 73 31.58 2.33 13.65
N TYR A 74 31.19 1.14 14.12
CA TYR A 74 30.91 0.02 13.22
C TYR A 74 29.66 0.27 12.37
N ASP A 75 28.59 0.79 12.98
CA ASP A 75 27.32 1.05 12.29
C ASP A 75 27.48 2.19 11.25
N ASP A 76 28.18 3.28 11.61
CA ASP A 76 28.56 4.36 10.68
C ASP A 76 29.40 3.83 9.51
N GLY A 77 30.43 3.01 9.82
CA GLY A 77 31.31 2.42 8.82
C GLY A 77 30.56 1.46 7.88
N PHE A 78 29.68 0.62 8.42
CA PHE A 78 28.87 -0.32 7.65
C PHE A 78 27.94 0.42 6.67
N ALA A 79 27.25 1.46 7.14
CA ALA A 79 26.42 2.30 6.28
C ALA A 79 27.25 2.99 5.17
N ALA A 80 28.41 3.53 5.51
CA ALA A 80 29.31 4.18 4.55
C ALA A 80 29.90 3.21 3.51
N GLY A 81 30.25 1.98 3.92
CA GLY A 81 30.73 0.93 3.03
C GLY A 81 29.66 0.42 2.07
N TYR A 82 28.45 0.14 2.60
CA TYR A 82 27.30 -0.35 1.82
C TYR A 82 26.88 0.66 0.74
N GLN A 83 26.83 1.95 1.11
CA GLN A 83 26.49 3.06 0.21
C GLN A 83 27.69 3.57 -0.61
N SER A 84 28.87 2.96 -0.48
CA SER A 84 30.04 3.36 -1.26
C SER A 84 29.91 2.97 -2.73
N ILE A 85 30.71 3.63 -3.59
CA ILE A 85 30.81 3.28 -5.01
C ILE A 85 31.34 1.87 -5.29
N TYR A 86 31.78 1.13 -4.26
CA TYR A 86 32.25 -0.26 -4.33
C TYR A 86 31.30 -1.25 -3.63
N GLY A 87 30.27 -0.75 -2.94
CA GLY A 87 29.23 -1.56 -2.30
C GLY A 87 28.07 -1.81 -3.25
N TYR A 88 26.85 -1.51 -2.81
CA TYR A 88 25.61 -1.85 -3.51
C TYR A 88 25.58 -1.41 -4.97
N SER A 89 26.01 -0.18 -5.28
CA SER A 89 25.97 0.33 -6.65
C SER A 89 26.94 -0.37 -7.62
N ALA A 90 28.04 -0.96 -7.12
CA ALA A 90 28.95 -1.75 -7.95
C ALA A 90 28.40 -3.16 -8.16
N GLY A 91 27.97 -3.81 -7.08
CA GLY A 91 27.34 -5.13 -7.15
C GLY A 91 26.15 -5.13 -8.09
N TYR A 92 25.25 -4.15 -7.96
CA TYR A 92 24.08 -4.01 -8.83
C TYR A 92 24.45 -3.83 -10.30
N ALA A 93 25.44 -3.00 -10.61
CA ALA A 93 25.88 -2.79 -11.99
C ALA A 93 26.47 -4.08 -12.60
N ASP A 94 27.39 -4.74 -11.89
CA ASP A 94 28.03 -5.98 -12.36
C ASP A 94 27.00 -7.12 -12.49
N GLY A 95 26.12 -7.27 -11.48
CA GLY A 95 25.05 -8.25 -11.45
C GLY A 95 24.05 -8.06 -12.58
N TYR A 96 23.59 -6.83 -12.83
CA TYR A 96 22.67 -6.52 -13.93
C TYR A 96 23.26 -6.85 -15.30
N TYR A 97 24.56 -6.57 -15.53
CA TYR A 97 25.21 -6.98 -16.78
C TYR A 97 25.34 -8.51 -16.92
N ALA A 98 25.51 -9.25 -15.82
CA ALA A 98 25.53 -10.71 -15.83
C ALA A 98 24.13 -11.29 -16.09
N GLY A 99 23.13 -10.91 -15.29
CA GLY A 99 21.75 -11.36 -15.40
C GLY A 99 21.15 -11.04 -16.77
N SER A 100 21.41 -9.84 -17.31
CA SER A 100 20.96 -9.46 -18.65
C SER A 100 21.62 -10.29 -19.77
N GLY A 101 22.87 -10.72 -19.58
CA GLY A 101 23.55 -11.65 -20.47
C GLY A 101 22.91 -13.05 -20.47
N ASP A 102 22.59 -13.56 -19.28
CA ASP A 102 21.98 -14.88 -19.14
C ASP A 102 20.49 -14.86 -19.59
N GLY A 103 19.69 -13.89 -19.16
CA GLY A 103 18.27 -13.75 -19.53
C GLY A 103 18.03 -13.49 -21.01
N SER A 104 18.91 -12.73 -21.69
CA SER A 104 18.84 -12.54 -23.15
C SER A 104 19.29 -13.76 -23.96
N THR A 105 19.87 -14.78 -23.31
CA THR A 105 20.30 -16.03 -23.94
C THR A 105 19.56 -17.27 -23.42
N ASP A 106 18.61 -17.09 -22.50
CA ASP A 106 17.80 -18.20 -21.98
C ASP A 106 16.89 -18.78 -23.09
N PRO A 107 16.95 -20.11 -23.33
CA PRO A 107 16.22 -20.75 -24.42
C PRO A 107 14.72 -20.94 -24.15
N SER A 108 14.23 -20.78 -22.92
CA SER A 108 12.79 -20.87 -22.62
C SER A 108 12.06 -19.57 -22.91
N ALA A 109 12.69 -18.40 -22.76
CA ALA A 109 12.06 -17.09 -22.95
C ALA A 109 11.19 -17.00 -24.22
N CYS A 110 11.78 -17.31 -25.38
CA CYS A 110 11.07 -17.30 -26.66
C CYS A 110 10.06 -18.46 -26.83
N SER A 111 10.33 -19.62 -26.22
CA SER A 111 9.44 -20.79 -26.25
C SER A 111 8.17 -20.54 -25.46
N ASP A 112 8.30 -19.97 -24.27
CA ASP A 112 7.21 -19.65 -23.35
C ASP A 112 6.42 -18.45 -23.88
N GLY A 113 7.11 -17.42 -24.40
CA GLY A 113 6.50 -16.29 -25.10
C GLY A 113 5.66 -16.74 -26.29
N ALA A 114 6.22 -17.55 -27.19
CA ALA A 114 5.47 -18.09 -28.33
C ALA A 114 4.28 -18.97 -27.91
N SER A 115 4.44 -19.78 -26.87
CA SER A 115 3.38 -20.67 -26.38
C SER A 115 2.20 -19.91 -25.77
N ALA A 116 2.49 -18.88 -24.97
CA ALA A 116 1.47 -17.99 -24.41
C ALA A 116 0.82 -17.13 -25.51
N GLY A 117 1.63 -16.54 -26.39
CA GLY A 117 1.17 -15.70 -27.51
C GLY A 117 0.18 -16.44 -28.39
N TYR A 118 0.54 -17.64 -28.87
CA TYR A 118 -0.36 -18.46 -29.68
C TYR A 118 -1.66 -18.81 -28.95
N SER A 119 -1.58 -19.18 -27.67
CA SER A 119 -2.77 -19.47 -26.84
C SER A 119 -3.70 -18.26 -26.73
N ASP A 120 -3.17 -17.10 -26.35
CA ASP A 120 -3.96 -15.89 -26.11
C ASP A 120 -4.52 -15.34 -27.44
N GLY A 121 -3.72 -15.37 -28.50
CA GLY A 121 -4.13 -15.03 -29.85
C GLY A 121 -5.27 -15.92 -30.35
N ASN A 122 -5.16 -17.24 -30.19
CA ASN A 122 -6.18 -18.20 -30.64
C ASN A 122 -7.51 -18.04 -29.89
N ASN A 123 -7.47 -17.81 -28.58
CA ASN A 123 -8.67 -17.50 -27.79
C ASN A 123 -9.31 -16.16 -28.23
N ALA A 124 -8.51 -15.12 -28.46
CA ALA A 124 -9.00 -13.81 -28.91
C ALA A 124 -9.59 -13.87 -30.32
N GLY A 125 -8.89 -14.50 -31.27
CA GLY A 125 -9.34 -14.68 -32.65
C GLY A 125 -10.64 -15.47 -32.71
N TYR A 126 -10.74 -16.58 -31.97
CA TYR A 126 -11.97 -17.37 -31.88
C TYR A 126 -13.15 -16.54 -31.33
N SER A 127 -12.92 -15.72 -30.30
CA SER A 127 -13.96 -14.84 -29.74
C SER A 127 -14.41 -13.77 -30.73
N ASP A 128 -13.48 -13.02 -31.33
CA ASP A 128 -13.76 -11.97 -32.32
C ASP A 128 -14.45 -12.54 -33.57
N GLY A 129 -14.00 -13.72 -34.01
CA GLY A 129 -14.62 -14.47 -35.11
C GLY A 129 -16.04 -14.88 -34.79
N SER A 130 -16.28 -15.45 -33.60
CA SER A 130 -17.61 -15.87 -33.15
C SER A 130 -18.59 -14.69 -33.09
N ASP A 131 -18.20 -13.57 -32.50
CA ASP A 131 -19.04 -12.37 -32.41
C ASP A 131 -19.33 -11.76 -33.78
N ALA A 132 -18.35 -11.77 -34.70
CA ALA A 132 -18.52 -11.31 -36.08
C ALA A 132 -19.47 -12.23 -36.88
N GLY A 133 -19.23 -13.55 -36.85
CA GLY A 133 -20.05 -14.54 -37.54
C GLY A 133 -21.50 -14.53 -37.06
N TRP A 134 -21.70 -14.46 -35.73
CA TRP A 134 -23.04 -14.34 -35.14
C TRP A 134 -23.76 -13.07 -35.62
N SER A 135 -23.05 -11.93 -35.66
CA SER A 135 -23.61 -10.64 -36.09
C SER A 135 -24.00 -10.61 -37.57
N ASP A 136 -23.17 -11.19 -38.45
CA ASP A 136 -23.46 -11.33 -39.89
C ASP A 136 -24.65 -12.27 -40.14
N ALA A 137 -24.76 -13.33 -39.35
CA ALA A 137 -25.78 -14.36 -39.52
C ALA A 137 -27.16 -14.02 -38.93
N TRP A 138 -27.19 -13.31 -37.79
CA TRP A 138 -28.40 -13.10 -36.98
C TRP A 138 -29.60 -12.61 -37.80
N ASN A 139 -29.42 -11.52 -38.56
CA ASN A 139 -30.50 -10.91 -39.32
C ASN A 139 -30.98 -11.82 -40.47
N ALA A 140 -30.07 -12.58 -41.09
CA ALA A 140 -30.43 -13.52 -42.16
C ALA A 140 -31.16 -14.77 -41.62
N GLY A 141 -30.84 -15.20 -40.39
CA GLY A 141 -31.62 -16.18 -39.64
C GLY A 141 -33.01 -15.64 -39.32
N TYR A 142 -33.07 -14.47 -38.66
CA TYR A 142 -34.31 -13.82 -38.23
C TYR A 142 -35.29 -13.55 -39.38
N ASP A 143 -34.84 -12.96 -40.49
CA ASP A 143 -35.69 -12.69 -41.65
C ASP A 143 -36.27 -13.98 -42.27
N ALA A 144 -35.51 -15.08 -42.25
CA ALA A 144 -35.97 -16.39 -42.72
C ALA A 144 -36.97 -17.03 -41.74
N GLY A 145 -36.66 -17.01 -40.43
CA GLY A 145 -37.54 -17.54 -39.38
C GLY A 145 -38.87 -16.80 -39.34
N TYR A 146 -38.82 -15.46 -39.36
CA TYR A 146 -40.01 -14.61 -39.35
C TYR A 146 -40.87 -14.78 -40.61
N ALA A 147 -40.27 -15.04 -41.77
CA ALA A 147 -41.05 -15.38 -42.97
C ALA A 147 -41.80 -16.72 -42.84
N ASP A 148 -41.22 -17.72 -42.17
CA ASP A 148 -41.85 -19.02 -41.91
C ASP A 148 -42.88 -18.97 -40.76
N GLY A 149 -42.62 -18.21 -39.68
CA GLY A 149 -43.50 -18.04 -38.53
C GLY A 149 -44.69 -17.11 -38.80
N ALA A 150 -44.49 -16.00 -39.54
CA ALA A 150 -45.59 -15.09 -39.91
C ALA A 150 -46.64 -15.76 -40.82
N ALA A 151 -46.40 -16.98 -41.29
CA ALA A 151 -47.36 -17.80 -42.02
C ALA A 151 -48.43 -18.48 -41.13
N THR A 152 -48.34 -18.45 -39.78
CA THR A 152 -49.15 -19.32 -38.91
C THR A 152 -50.18 -18.67 -37.95
N CYS A 153 -50.27 -17.33 -37.81
CA CYS A 153 -50.81 -16.70 -36.55
C CYS A 153 -52.00 -15.65 -36.63
N THR A 154 -52.72 -15.36 -35.51
CA THR A 154 -53.73 -14.23 -35.31
C THR A 154 -53.94 -13.66 -33.80
N ALA A 155 -53.90 -12.31 -33.55
CA ALA A 155 -53.56 -11.35 -32.38
C ALA A 155 -54.23 -11.13 -30.92
N THR A 156 -53.63 -10.33 -29.95
CA THR A 156 -54.15 -9.82 -28.56
C THR A 156 -53.18 -9.32 -27.33
N ARG A 157 -53.33 -8.13 -26.62
CA ARG A 157 -52.25 -7.22 -25.94
C ARG A 157 -52.04 -7.00 -24.34
N THR A 158 -51.28 -5.96 -23.85
CA THR A 158 -50.37 -5.77 -22.59
C THR A 158 -50.54 -4.56 -21.51
N LEU A 159 -49.65 -4.35 -20.41
CA LEU A 159 -49.11 -3.06 -19.68
C LEU A 159 -48.96 -2.84 -18.03
N PRO A 160 -48.18 -1.84 -17.38
CA PRO A 160 -47.57 -1.74 -15.93
C PRO A 160 -47.50 -0.38 -14.96
N GLY A 161 -46.70 -0.20 -13.79
CA GLY A 161 -46.55 1.03 -12.80
C GLY A 161 -45.49 1.17 -11.53
N SER A 162 -45.41 2.28 -10.64
CA SER A 162 -44.35 2.72 -9.53
C SER A 162 -44.79 3.53 -8.17
N ALA A 163 -44.15 4.25 -7.11
CA ALA A 163 -42.83 4.90 -6.56
C ALA A 163 -42.73 5.47 -4.98
N PRO A 164 -41.63 6.14 -4.34
CA PRO A 164 -41.29 6.54 -2.84
C PRO A 164 -41.07 8.10 -2.34
N THR A 165 -40.52 8.76 -1.20
CA THR A 165 -39.53 8.79 0.04
C THR A 165 -39.87 9.83 1.28
N VAL A 166 -39.19 10.50 2.34
CA VAL A 166 -37.89 10.76 3.23
C VAL A 166 -38.17 11.69 4.58
N ALA A 167 -37.49 12.33 5.67
CA ALA A 167 -36.19 12.91 6.37
C ALA A 167 -36.20 13.03 8.02
N LEU A 168 -35.54 13.79 9.03
CA LEU A 168 -34.49 14.90 9.41
C LEU A 168 -34.08 15.10 11.02
N ALA A 169 -33.17 16.05 11.57
CA ALA A 169 -32.67 16.35 13.04
C ALA A 169 -32.02 17.82 13.38
N PRO A 170 -31.21 18.37 14.43
CA PRO A 170 -30.65 18.18 15.90
C PRO A 170 -30.43 19.46 16.94
N ALA A 171 -29.63 19.50 18.12
CA ALA A 171 -29.35 20.69 19.13
C ALA A 171 -28.19 20.72 20.33
N PRO A 172 -27.77 21.87 21.06
CA PRO A 172 -26.67 22.13 22.18
C PRO A 172 -26.95 23.14 23.46
N ALA A 173 -26.14 23.79 24.43
CA ALA A 173 -24.86 23.73 25.34
C ALA A 173 -24.59 24.99 26.40
N SER A 174 -23.73 25.02 27.53
CA SER A 174 -23.44 26.22 28.54
C SER A 174 -22.41 26.23 29.83
N GLU A 175 -21.84 27.40 30.35
CA GLU A 175 -20.99 27.90 31.61
C GLU A 175 -19.55 27.32 32.00
N VAL A 176 -18.66 28.02 32.79
CA VAL A 176 -17.17 27.77 33.00
C VAL A 176 -16.77 26.97 34.27
N ASP A 177 -15.83 26.01 34.15
CA ASP A 177 -15.50 24.98 35.16
C ASP A 177 -14.05 25.03 35.73
N PRO A 178 -13.81 24.74 37.03
CA PRO A 178 -12.47 24.44 37.57
C PRO A 178 -11.69 23.31 36.88
N GLU A 179 -12.34 22.38 36.18
CA GLU A 179 -11.69 21.38 35.33
C GLU A 179 -11.15 22.00 34.03
N ASP A 180 -11.83 22.99 33.43
CA ASP A 180 -11.32 23.76 32.27
C ASP A 180 -9.96 24.42 32.62
N ALA A 181 -9.86 24.97 33.83
CA ALA A 181 -8.65 25.57 34.37
C ALA A 181 -7.49 24.57 34.61
N LYS A 182 -7.78 23.26 34.63
CA LYS A 182 -6.77 22.19 34.58
C LYS A 182 -6.46 21.77 33.15
N VAL A 183 -7.47 21.65 32.29
CA VAL A 183 -7.30 21.33 30.86
C VAL A 183 -6.37 22.35 30.21
N CYS A 184 -6.57 23.65 30.43
CA CYS A 184 -5.70 24.68 29.87
C CYS A 184 -4.29 24.67 30.46
N TYR A 185 -4.13 24.42 31.76
CA TYR A 185 -2.81 24.24 32.38
C TYR A 185 -2.05 23.04 31.81
N GLN A 186 -2.73 21.89 31.68
CA GLN A 186 -2.14 20.67 31.14
C GLN A 186 -1.77 20.85 29.67
N ARG A 187 -2.66 21.45 28.87
CA ARG A 187 -2.40 21.80 27.47
C ARG A 187 -1.16 22.69 27.32
N GLY A 188 -1.05 23.77 28.11
CA GLY A 188 0.13 24.63 28.10
C GLY A 188 1.41 23.94 28.59
N TYR A 189 1.29 22.97 29.50
CA TYR A 189 2.42 22.13 29.91
C TYR A 189 2.87 21.19 28.79
N ASP A 190 1.93 20.52 28.13
CA ASP A 190 2.20 19.55 27.06
C ASP A 190 2.73 20.25 25.79
N ASP A 191 2.11 21.36 25.37
CA ASP A 191 2.52 22.19 24.22
C ASP A 191 3.95 22.78 24.37
N GLN A 192 4.48 22.86 25.60
CA GLN A 192 5.82 23.39 25.92
C GLN A 192 6.78 22.29 26.45
N THR A 193 6.36 21.03 26.53
CA THR A 193 7.22 19.92 26.99
C THR A 193 8.20 19.52 25.90
N ASP A 194 9.49 19.48 26.24
CA ASP A 194 10.57 19.10 25.32
C ASP A 194 11.08 17.69 25.66
N PRO A 195 10.59 16.63 24.98
CA PRO A 195 11.01 15.26 25.26
C PRO A 195 12.50 15.02 25.00
N THR A 196 13.12 15.82 24.13
CA THR A 196 14.54 15.70 23.78
C THR A 196 15.47 16.36 24.81
N ALA A 197 14.94 17.12 25.77
CA ALA A 197 15.76 17.92 26.69
C ALA A 197 16.79 17.07 27.47
N TYR A 198 16.38 15.90 27.97
CA TYR A 198 17.27 14.94 28.63
C TYR A 198 18.36 14.41 27.69
N GLU A 199 18.02 14.10 26.45
CA GLU A 199 18.94 13.52 25.46
C GLU A 199 19.96 14.55 24.97
N ARG A 200 19.53 15.79 24.71
CA ARG A 200 20.46 16.90 24.44
C ARG A 200 21.41 17.15 25.63
N GLY A 201 20.89 17.01 26.85
CA GLY A 201 21.69 17.03 28.07
C GLY A 201 22.73 15.92 28.09
N LEU A 202 22.30 14.67 27.84
CA LEU A 202 23.16 13.48 27.81
C LEU A 202 24.29 13.61 26.79
N SER A 203 23.98 14.08 25.57
CA SER A 203 24.97 14.32 24.52
C SER A 203 25.96 15.44 24.89
N GLU A 204 25.48 16.53 25.50
CA GLU A 204 26.34 17.59 26.06
C GLU A 204 27.23 17.08 27.21
N GLY A 205 26.72 16.15 28.03
CA GLY A 205 27.48 15.46 29.07
C GLY A 205 28.56 14.55 28.49
N LYS A 206 28.21 13.67 27.53
CA LYS A 206 29.13 12.82 26.75
C LYS A 206 30.24 13.66 26.10
N ARG A 207 29.90 14.82 25.54
CA ARG A 207 30.83 15.75 24.86
C ARG A 207 31.83 16.42 25.82
N LEU A 208 31.42 16.68 27.06
CA LEU A 208 32.26 17.32 28.08
C LEU A 208 33.04 16.35 28.96
N ASN A 209 32.79 15.04 28.86
CA ASN A 209 33.42 14.00 29.66
C ASN A 209 34.71 13.49 28.99
N PRO A 210 35.92 13.85 29.47
CA PRO A 210 37.17 13.51 28.80
C PRO A 210 37.49 12.01 28.85
N ASP A 211 37.06 11.29 29.89
CA ASP A 211 37.29 9.85 30.01
C ASP A 211 36.42 9.08 29.01
N TYR A 212 35.12 9.42 28.92
CA TYR A 212 34.23 8.89 27.87
C TYR A 212 34.80 9.18 26.47
N GLN A 213 35.19 10.44 26.20
CA GLN A 213 35.73 10.84 24.90
C GLN A 213 37.02 10.09 24.54
N ALA A 214 37.93 9.86 25.50
CA ALA A 214 39.14 9.09 25.28
C ALA A 214 38.86 7.60 24.97
N GLY A 215 37.84 7.00 25.59
CA GLY A 215 37.42 5.64 25.28
C GLY A 215 36.79 5.50 23.89
N TYR A 216 35.92 6.46 23.54
CA TYR A 216 35.26 6.55 22.25
C TYR A 216 36.28 6.70 21.11
N GLN A 217 37.17 7.67 21.22
CA GLN A 217 38.20 7.95 20.21
C GLN A 217 39.23 6.82 20.06
N ALA A 218 39.42 5.98 21.09
CA ALA A 218 40.31 4.81 21.03
C ALA A 218 39.72 3.62 20.28
N THR A 219 38.39 3.57 20.07
CA THR A 219 37.68 2.41 19.52
C THR A 219 36.96 2.70 18.20
N TYR A 220 36.39 3.89 18.05
CA TYR A 220 35.60 4.30 16.88
C TYR A 220 36.33 4.12 15.53
N PRO A 221 37.59 4.57 15.33
CA PRO A 221 38.22 4.48 14.01
C PRO A 221 38.42 3.03 13.52
N ALA A 222 38.87 2.14 14.42
CA ALA A 222 39.07 0.73 14.08
C ALA A 222 37.75 -0.04 13.91
N ALA A 223 36.68 0.40 14.57
CA ALA A 223 35.33 -0.12 14.34
C ALA A 223 34.77 0.34 12.99
N TYR A 224 35.01 1.60 12.62
CA TYR A 224 34.64 2.20 11.34
C TYR A 224 35.36 1.56 10.15
N ASP A 225 36.68 1.33 10.25
CA ASP A 225 37.44 0.65 9.20
C ASP A 225 36.91 -0.79 8.97
N ARG A 226 36.61 -1.52 10.06
CA ARG A 226 35.96 -2.85 10.01
C ARG A 226 34.58 -2.77 9.37
N GLY A 227 33.72 -1.89 9.86
CA GLY A 227 32.36 -1.68 9.34
C GLY A 227 32.38 -1.33 7.86
N THR A 228 33.29 -0.48 7.42
CA THR A 228 33.45 -0.10 6.00
C THR A 228 33.76 -1.31 5.13
N LEU A 229 34.63 -2.22 5.57
CA LEU A 229 34.93 -3.45 4.83
C LEU A 229 33.73 -4.41 4.79
N ASP A 230 33.14 -4.70 5.96
CA ASP A 230 32.02 -5.64 6.10
C ASP A 230 30.77 -5.12 5.34
N GLY A 231 30.51 -3.82 5.40
CA GLY A 231 29.43 -3.13 4.68
C GLY A 231 29.66 -3.02 3.18
N THR A 232 30.90 -2.82 2.73
CA THR A 232 31.22 -2.84 1.29
C THR A 232 30.96 -4.23 0.71
N ALA A 233 31.40 -5.29 1.40
CA ALA A 233 31.15 -6.68 0.98
C ALA A 233 29.65 -7.02 0.97
N ALA A 234 28.95 -6.76 2.09
CA ALA A 234 27.51 -7.01 2.18
C ALA A 234 26.68 -6.18 1.18
N GLY A 235 27.12 -4.95 0.89
CA GLY A 235 26.54 -4.10 -0.15
C GLY A 235 26.74 -4.70 -1.54
N TYR A 236 27.97 -5.07 -1.90
CA TYR A 236 28.27 -5.69 -3.19
C TYR A 236 27.48 -6.99 -3.40
N ASP A 237 27.46 -7.88 -2.39
CA ASP A 237 26.72 -9.14 -2.46
C ASP A 237 25.21 -8.91 -2.60
N ALA A 238 24.61 -7.98 -1.83
CA ALA A 238 23.19 -7.65 -1.96
C ALA A 238 22.87 -7.07 -3.35
N GLY A 239 23.62 -6.04 -3.76
CA GLY A 239 23.46 -5.41 -5.06
C GLY A 239 23.61 -6.39 -6.22
N TRP A 240 24.58 -7.30 -6.16
CA TRP A 240 24.77 -8.33 -7.19
C TRP A 240 23.52 -9.20 -7.37
N ASN A 241 22.90 -9.66 -6.27
CA ASN A 241 21.72 -10.52 -6.35
C ASN A 241 20.50 -9.75 -6.88
N ASP A 242 20.26 -8.54 -6.37
CA ASP A 242 19.15 -7.69 -6.79
C ASP A 242 19.29 -7.32 -8.28
N GLY A 243 20.47 -6.82 -8.67
CA GLY A 243 20.77 -6.43 -10.06
C GLY A 243 20.76 -7.61 -11.03
N TYR A 244 21.25 -8.79 -10.63
CA TYR A 244 21.15 -10.00 -11.46
C TYR A 244 19.69 -10.38 -11.72
N GLY A 245 18.82 -10.29 -10.70
CA GLY A 245 17.38 -10.51 -10.86
C GLY A 245 16.76 -9.54 -11.86
N ASP A 246 16.87 -8.24 -11.58
CA ASP A 246 16.32 -7.16 -12.43
C ASP A 246 16.82 -7.28 -13.88
N GLY A 247 18.12 -7.48 -14.07
CA GLY A 247 18.73 -7.59 -15.40
C GLY A 247 18.33 -8.85 -16.15
N TYR A 248 18.15 -9.98 -15.45
CA TYR A 248 17.64 -11.22 -16.03
C TYR A 248 16.18 -11.05 -16.49
N ASP A 249 15.31 -10.54 -15.62
CA ASP A 249 13.88 -10.40 -15.91
C ASP A 249 13.62 -9.39 -17.04
N ASP A 250 14.33 -8.25 -17.07
CA ASP A 250 14.26 -7.27 -18.18
C ASP A 250 14.65 -7.90 -19.54
N ALA A 251 15.71 -8.71 -19.55
CA ALA A 251 16.24 -9.32 -20.76
C ALA A 251 15.43 -10.53 -21.23
N TYR A 252 14.98 -11.36 -20.29
CA TYR A 252 14.06 -12.47 -20.51
C TYR A 252 12.72 -11.97 -21.05
N GLY A 253 12.13 -10.96 -20.41
CA GLY A 253 10.88 -10.32 -20.84
C GLY A 253 10.98 -9.75 -22.26
N SER A 254 12.10 -9.08 -22.57
CA SER A 254 12.36 -8.57 -23.92
C SER A 254 12.42 -9.67 -25.00
N ALA A 255 12.94 -10.86 -24.67
CA ALA A 255 12.98 -12.00 -25.58
C ALA A 255 11.63 -12.75 -25.66
N TYR A 256 10.90 -12.82 -24.54
CA TYR A 256 9.54 -13.36 -24.44
C TYR A 256 8.56 -12.55 -25.30
N ASP A 257 8.50 -11.22 -25.14
CA ASP A 257 7.57 -10.33 -25.85
C ASP A 257 7.78 -10.37 -27.38
N ALA A 258 9.04 -10.49 -27.81
CA ALA A 258 9.41 -10.59 -29.22
C ALA A 258 8.85 -11.86 -29.89
N CYS A 259 8.77 -12.98 -29.15
CA CYS A 259 8.20 -14.23 -29.66
C CYS A 259 6.69 -14.35 -29.40
N TYR A 260 6.19 -13.77 -28.30
CA TYR A 260 4.77 -13.65 -27.99
C TYR A 260 4.02 -12.89 -29.08
N SER A 261 4.51 -11.70 -29.46
CA SER A 261 3.83 -10.83 -30.43
C SER A 261 3.73 -11.44 -31.84
N GLY A 262 4.73 -12.24 -32.25
CA GLY A 262 4.65 -13.04 -33.47
C GLY A 262 3.59 -14.13 -33.36
N ALA A 263 3.73 -15.02 -32.38
CA ALA A 263 2.86 -16.19 -32.21
C ALA A 263 1.40 -15.82 -31.91
N TYR A 264 1.14 -14.67 -31.27
CA TYR A 264 -0.21 -14.12 -31.08
C TYR A 264 -0.90 -13.84 -32.42
N THR A 265 -0.15 -13.33 -33.41
CA THR A 265 -0.72 -13.05 -34.75
C THR A 265 -1.08 -14.36 -35.44
N ASP A 266 -0.17 -15.34 -35.44
CA ASP A 266 -0.41 -16.66 -36.03
C ASP A 266 -1.62 -17.36 -35.36
N GLY A 267 -1.68 -17.33 -34.02
CA GLY A 267 -2.77 -17.92 -33.25
C GLY A 267 -4.12 -17.25 -33.49
N TYR A 268 -4.15 -15.92 -33.62
CA TYR A 268 -5.36 -15.15 -33.92
C TYR A 268 -5.94 -15.50 -35.29
N ASP A 269 -5.10 -15.54 -36.33
CA ASP A 269 -5.52 -15.93 -37.68
C ASP A 269 -6.03 -17.40 -37.71
N ASP A 270 -5.37 -18.32 -37.00
CA ASP A 270 -5.83 -19.72 -36.84
C ASP A 270 -7.14 -19.84 -36.02
N GLY A 271 -7.42 -18.89 -35.13
CA GLY A 271 -8.62 -18.90 -34.26
C GLY A 271 -9.84 -18.27 -34.91
N TYR A 272 -9.66 -17.20 -35.69
CA TYR A 272 -10.74 -16.39 -36.25
C TYR A 272 -11.65 -17.18 -37.21
N GLY A 273 -11.07 -18.01 -38.08
CA GLY A 273 -11.83 -18.82 -39.04
C GLY A 273 -12.84 -19.77 -38.36
N PRO A 274 -12.38 -20.68 -37.48
CA PRO A 274 -13.26 -21.57 -36.71
C PRO A 274 -14.30 -20.81 -35.88
N GLY A 275 -13.89 -19.73 -35.20
CA GLY A 275 -14.80 -18.89 -34.43
C GLY A 275 -15.93 -18.33 -35.30
N TYR A 276 -15.60 -17.80 -36.48
CA TYR A 276 -16.59 -17.27 -37.43
C TYR A 276 -17.55 -18.35 -37.95
N GLU A 277 -17.10 -19.57 -38.25
CA GLU A 277 -17.97 -20.66 -38.71
C GLU A 277 -18.98 -21.13 -37.63
N ASP A 278 -18.52 -21.28 -36.38
CA ASP A 278 -19.38 -21.65 -35.25
C ASP A 278 -20.32 -20.50 -34.86
N GLY A 279 -19.82 -19.27 -34.80
CA GLY A 279 -20.60 -18.06 -34.53
C GLY A 279 -21.68 -17.81 -35.58
N TYR A 280 -21.36 -17.97 -36.87
CA TYR A 280 -22.33 -17.85 -37.97
C TYR A 280 -23.42 -18.91 -37.87
N SER A 281 -23.06 -20.15 -37.53
CA SER A 281 -24.04 -21.23 -37.30
C SER A 281 -24.97 -20.93 -36.13
N ALA A 282 -24.44 -20.42 -35.01
CA ALA A 282 -25.21 -20.03 -33.84
C ALA A 282 -26.14 -18.83 -34.13
N GLY A 283 -25.60 -17.75 -34.71
CA GLY A 283 -26.38 -16.54 -35.03
C GLY A 283 -27.50 -16.81 -36.02
N TYR A 284 -27.26 -17.65 -37.04
CA TYR A 284 -28.32 -18.06 -37.96
C TYR A 284 -29.40 -18.88 -37.25
N GLY A 285 -29.00 -19.83 -36.39
CA GLY A 285 -29.93 -20.71 -35.66
C GLY A 285 -30.79 -19.98 -34.63
N ASP A 286 -30.16 -19.20 -33.75
CA ASP A 286 -30.85 -18.42 -32.71
C ASP A 286 -31.70 -17.30 -33.34
N GLY A 287 -31.18 -16.66 -34.38
CA GLY A 287 -31.92 -15.68 -35.17
C GLY A 287 -33.16 -16.29 -35.82
N TYR A 288 -33.02 -17.45 -36.49
CA TYR A 288 -34.14 -18.17 -37.09
C TYR A 288 -35.19 -18.59 -36.05
N SER A 289 -34.78 -19.12 -34.89
CA SER A 289 -35.72 -19.47 -33.82
C SER A 289 -36.47 -18.23 -33.30
N THR A 290 -35.75 -17.14 -33.05
CA THR A 290 -36.34 -15.88 -32.54
C THR A 290 -37.30 -15.27 -33.56
N GLY A 291 -36.91 -15.23 -34.84
CA GLY A 291 -37.78 -14.75 -35.91
C GLY A 291 -39.02 -15.62 -36.09
N TYR A 292 -38.87 -16.95 -36.02
CA TYR A 292 -39.99 -17.87 -36.10
C TYR A 292 -40.98 -17.66 -34.95
N ASP A 293 -40.49 -17.56 -33.72
CA ASP A 293 -41.32 -17.31 -32.53
C ASP A 293 -41.95 -15.91 -32.55
N ASP A 294 -41.28 -14.87 -33.07
CA ASP A 294 -41.84 -13.51 -33.25
C ASP A 294 -42.88 -13.45 -34.40
N GLY A 295 -42.76 -14.33 -35.40
CA GLY A 295 -43.74 -14.47 -36.49
C GLY A 295 -44.97 -15.28 -36.08
N ASP A 296 -44.76 -16.31 -35.26
CA ASP A 296 -45.81 -17.11 -34.60
C ASP A 296 -46.23 -16.53 -33.22
N ASP A 297 -45.83 -15.29 -32.90
CA ASP A 297 -46.63 -14.40 -32.05
C ASP A 297 -47.44 -13.44 -32.91
N CYS A 298 -48.74 -13.49 -32.71
CA CYS A 298 -49.68 -13.18 -33.75
C CYS A 298 -49.96 -11.68 -33.98
N GLY A 299 -49.08 -10.82 -33.52
CA GLY A 299 -49.37 -9.44 -33.19
C GLY A 299 -50.12 -9.35 -31.86
N ALA A 300 -49.47 -9.80 -30.78
CA ALA A 300 -49.79 -9.66 -29.35
C ALA A 300 -50.45 -8.34 -28.90
#